data_AF-A0A243WKK6-F1
#
_entry.id   AF-A0A243WKK6-F1
#
_cell.length_a   1.000
_cell.length_b   1.000
_cell.length_c   1.000
_cell.angle_alpha   90.00
_cell.angle_beta   90.00
_cell.angle_gamma   90.00
#
_symmetry.space_group_name_H-M   'P 1'
#
loop_
_entity.id
_entity.type
_entity.pdbx_description
1 polymer ?
#
loop_
_entity_poly.entity_id
_entity_poly.type
_entity_poly.pdbx_seq_one_letter_code
_entity_poly.pdbx_strand_id
1 'polypeptide(L)'
;MRLLFSATTLLLLSLAACSSDQIQHLRDTKKIAVEAANWEVKRIMPADLLHAARWAGDTLTRTADRELRRLLKAKLEEGGVAAALPYCRPESYASTDSMARILQAKPRRVSSRPRNREHLASLPAAQLQSDTTRLVVRPSAEVFTYQRPIVLDDALCLRCHGSVGGDITAADDALIKKNYPRDQATGYRLGQVMGVWQVELARPGVAEFYTMKTRKVMKPRPKLF
;
A
#
# COMPACT_ATOMS: atom_id res chain seq x y z
N MET A 1 26.86 74.70 -19.59
CA MET A 1 26.20 73.59 -20.33
C MET A 1 27.20 72.47 -20.71
N ARG A 2 28.06 72.02 -19.78
CA ARG A 2 29.05 70.94 -20.01
C ARG A 2 29.08 69.85 -18.92
N LEU A 3 28.29 69.99 -17.85
CA LEU A 3 28.24 69.04 -16.72
C LEU A 3 27.13 67.98 -16.82
N LEU A 4 26.12 68.19 -17.67
CA LEU A 4 25.00 67.25 -17.87
C LEU A 4 25.31 66.09 -18.83
N PHE A 5 26.38 66.20 -19.63
CA PHE A 5 26.80 65.16 -20.58
C PHE A 5 27.70 64.09 -19.93
N SER A 6 28.31 64.38 -18.78
CA SER A 6 29.25 63.45 -18.12
C SER A 6 28.53 62.47 -17.18
N ALA A 7 27.39 62.87 -16.60
CA ALA A 7 26.56 61.99 -15.77
C ALA A 7 25.78 60.95 -16.60
N THR A 8 25.35 61.31 -17.82
CA THR A 8 24.64 60.41 -18.73
C THR A 8 25.56 59.36 -19.35
N THR A 9 26.82 59.70 -19.63
CA THR A 9 27.81 58.72 -20.12
C THR A 9 28.20 57.70 -19.06
N LEU A 10 28.32 58.10 -17.79
CA LEU A 10 28.62 57.18 -16.69
C LEU A 10 27.47 56.19 -16.40
N LEU A 11 26.21 56.62 -16.62
CA LEU A 11 25.02 55.78 -16.48
C LEU A 11 24.84 54.79 -17.64
N LEU A 12 25.31 55.14 -18.85
CA LEU A 12 25.30 54.26 -20.03
C LEU A 12 26.39 53.17 -19.96
N LEU A 13 27.54 53.45 -19.34
CA LEU A 13 28.63 52.47 -19.13
C LEU A 13 28.31 51.41 -18.07
N SER A 14 27.43 51.71 -17.12
CA SER A 14 27.00 50.75 -16.08
C SER A 14 25.96 49.75 -16.58
N LEU A 15 25.23 50.06 -17.65
CA LEU A 15 24.29 49.12 -18.32
C LEU A 15 25.01 48.12 -19.23
N ALA A 16 26.24 48.40 -19.67
CA ALA A 16 27.05 47.49 -20.49
C ALA A 16 27.80 46.42 -19.67
N ALA A 17 27.77 46.50 -18.34
CA ALA A 17 28.42 45.53 -17.45
C ALA A 17 27.67 44.19 -17.34
N CYS A 18 26.42 44.11 -17.81
CA CYS A 18 25.67 42.86 -17.91
C CYS A 18 25.93 42.20 -19.27
N SER A 19 27.12 41.61 -19.46
CA SER A 19 27.38 40.76 -20.62
C SER A 19 26.73 39.38 -20.44
N SER A 20 26.04 38.88 -21.47
CA SER A 20 25.41 37.54 -21.45
C SER A 20 26.42 36.40 -21.23
N ASP A 21 27.71 36.65 -21.46
CA ASP A 21 28.82 35.72 -21.20
C ASP A 21 29.11 35.48 -19.71
N GLN A 22 28.54 36.28 -18.81
CA GLN A 22 28.64 36.05 -17.35
C GLN A 22 27.53 35.11 -16.82
N ILE A 23 26.61 34.64 -17.67
CA ILE A 23 25.56 33.70 -17.26
C ILE A 23 26.19 32.31 -17.12
N GLN A 24 26.61 31.96 -15.91
CA GLN A 24 27.02 30.59 -15.61
C GLN A 24 25.79 29.68 -15.64
N HIS A 25 25.72 28.79 -16.63
CA HIS A 25 24.71 27.73 -16.65
C HIS A 25 24.95 26.78 -15.46
N LEU A 26 24.02 26.82 -14.51
CA LEU A 26 24.00 25.86 -13.39
C LEU A 26 23.95 24.44 -13.96
N ARG A 27 24.96 23.64 -13.65
CA ARG A 27 24.94 22.20 -13.94
C ARG A 27 23.70 21.58 -13.29
N ASP A 28 23.07 20.63 -13.98
CA ASP A 28 21.88 19.92 -13.47
C ASP A 28 20.61 20.78 -13.23
N THR A 29 20.41 21.88 -13.96
CA THR A 29 19.22 22.77 -13.82
C THR A 29 17.88 22.01 -13.78
N LYS A 30 17.76 20.91 -14.53
CA LYS A 30 16.56 20.06 -14.52
C LYS A 30 16.33 19.31 -13.21
N LYS A 31 17.39 18.80 -12.57
CA LYS A 31 17.29 18.16 -11.25
C LYS A 31 16.91 19.19 -10.20
N ILE A 32 17.55 20.36 -10.24
CA ILE A 32 17.25 21.49 -9.36
C ILE A 32 15.77 21.90 -9.48
N ALA A 33 15.25 22.03 -10.71
CA ALA A 33 13.84 22.36 -10.93
C ALA A 33 12.88 21.29 -10.39
N VAL A 34 13.24 20.00 -10.47
CA VAL A 34 12.43 18.90 -9.92
C VAL A 34 12.46 18.90 -8.39
N GLU A 35 13.63 19.11 -7.79
CA GLU A 35 13.78 19.20 -6.33
C GLU A 35 13.03 20.41 -5.78
N ALA A 36 13.19 21.59 -6.40
CA ALA A 36 12.45 22.80 -6.04
C ALA A 36 10.92 22.56 -6.08
N ALA A 37 10.41 21.90 -7.12
CA ALA A 37 8.99 21.55 -7.21
C ALA A 37 8.54 20.48 -6.20
N ASN A 38 9.45 19.64 -5.69
CA ASN A 38 9.15 18.67 -4.64
C ASN A 38 9.21 19.29 -3.24
N TRP A 39 9.88 20.43 -3.07
CA TRP A 39 9.99 21.19 -1.82
C TRP A 39 8.86 22.21 -1.64
N GLU A 40 8.08 22.47 -2.69
CA GLU A 40 6.88 23.29 -2.63
C GLU A 40 5.87 22.68 -1.63
N VAL A 41 5.38 23.50 -0.70
CA VAL A 41 4.42 23.08 0.32
C VAL A 41 3.11 22.70 -0.35
N LYS A 42 2.80 21.40 -0.39
CA LYS A 42 1.54 20.89 -0.93
C LYS A 42 0.43 21.01 0.10
N ARG A 43 -0.65 21.69 -0.25
CA ARG A 43 -1.90 21.63 0.51
C ARG A 43 -2.57 20.27 0.24
N ILE A 44 -2.68 19.44 1.29
CA ILE A 44 -3.37 18.15 1.20
C ILE A 44 -4.82 18.34 1.66
N MET A 45 -5.77 18.10 0.75
CA MET A 45 -7.20 18.22 1.05
C MET A 45 -7.74 16.98 1.75
N PRO A 46 -8.88 17.06 2.47
CA PRO A 46 -9.48 15.88 3.11
C PRO A 46 -9.77 14.72 2.15
N ALA A 47 -10.21 15.02 0.92
CA ALA A 47 -10.43 14.02 -0.12
C ALA A 47 -9.13 13.31 -0.55
N ASP A 48 -8.01 14.05 -0.63
CA ASP A 48 -6.69 13.49 -0.94
C ASP A 48 -6.25 12.50 0.13
N LEU A 49 -6.52 12.79 1.40
CA LEU A 49 -6.20 11.88 2.51
C LEU A 49 -7.05 10.60 2.47
N LEU A 50 -8.34 10.68 2.12
CA LEU A 50 -9.18 9.49 1.94
C LEU A 50 -8.66 8.64 0.78
N HIS A 51 -8.27 9.28 -0.32
CA HIS A 51 -7.68 8.60 -1.48
C HIS A 51 -6.33 7.96 -1.14
N ALA A 52 -5.47 8.68 -0.40
CA ALA A 52 -4.19 8.19 0.08
C ALA A 52 -4.36 7.00 1.04
N ALA A 53 -5.33 7.06 1.96
CA ALA A 53 -5.65 5.96 2.86
C ALA A 53 -6.10 4.71 2.08
N ARG A 54 -6.90 4.90 1.02
CA ARG A 54 -7.26 3.81 0.08
C ARG A 54 -6.02 3.19 -0.56
N TRP A 55 -5.12 4.01 -1.09
CA TRP A 55 -3.88 3.52 -1.71
C TRP A 55 -2.96 2.81 -0.72
N ALA A 56 -2.82 3.34 0.50
CA ALA A 56 -2.02 2.75 1.56
C ALA A 56 -2.57 1.37 1.95
N GLY A 57 -3.88 1.28 2.22
CA GLY A 57 -4.57 0.03 2.52
C GLY A 57 -4.46 -0.99 1.39
N ASP A 58 -4.62 -0.56 0.14
CA ASP A 58 -4.41 -1.43 -1.04
C ASP A 58 -2.99 -1.95 -1.13
N THR A 59 -2.00 -1.07 -0.97
CA THR A 59 -0.59 -1.43 -1.08
C THR A 59 -0.24 -2.45 0.00
N LEU A 60 -0.62 -2.19 1.25
CA LEU A 60 -0.36 -3.07 2.38
C LEU A 60 -1.00 -4.44 2.22
N THR A 61 -2.32 -4.46 2.05
CA THR A 61 -3.07 -5.71 2.09
C THR A 61 -2.82 -6.56 0.83
N ARG A 62 -2.64 -5.96 -0.35
CA ARG A 62 -2.32 -6.73 -1.57
C ARG A 62 -0.89 -7.28 -1.54
N THR A 63 0.04 -6.59 -0.88
CA THR A 63 1.40 -7.11 -0.69
C THR A 63 1.38 -8.31 0.25
N ALA A 64 0.65 -8.21 1.36
CA ALA A 64 0.45 -9.31 2.29
C ALA A 64 -0.20 -10.54 1.61
N ASP A 65 -1.29 -10.35 0.85
CA ASP A 65 -1.97 -11.44 0.14
C ASP A 65 -1.11 -12.07 -0.97
N ARG A 66 -0.27 -11.28 -1.64
CA ARG A 66 0.68 -11.79 -2.64
C ARG A 66 1.74 -12.66 -2.00
N GLU A 67 2.32 -12.18 -0.90
CA GLU A 67 3.34 -12.91 -0.17
C GLU A 67 2.78 -14.19 0.46
N LEU A 68 1.56 -14.14 0.99
CA LEU A 68 0.83 -15.32 1.45
C LEU A 68 0.76 -16.39 0.37
N ARG A 69 0.26 -16.03 -0.82
CA ARG A 69 0.11 -17.00 -1.93
C ARG A 69 1.45 -17.57 -2.37
N ARG A 70 2.48 -16.73 -2.48
CA ARG A 70 3.84 -17.16 -2.83
C ARG A 70 4.37 -18.19 -1.81
N LEU A 71 4.23 -17.89 -0.53
CA LEU A 71 4.75 -18.74 0.54
C LEU A 71 3.94 -20.03 0.71
N LEU A 72 2.61 -19.94 0.65
CA LEU A 72 1.75 -21.13 0.69
C LEU A 72 2.01 -22.06 -0.48
N LYS A 73 2.17 -21.52 -1.70
CA LYS A 73 2.53 -22.34 -2.87
C LYS A 73 3.80 -23.14 -2.61
N ALA A 74 4.88 -22.48 -2.19
CA ALA A 74 6.14 -23.15 -1.89
C ALA A 74 6.00 -24.20 -0.78
N LYS A 75 5.31 -23.88 0.31
CA LYS A 75 5.16 -24.80 1.45
C LYS A 75 4.25 -25.99 1.16
N LEU A 76 3.21 -25.79 0.35
CA LEU A 76 2.38 -26.88 -0.15
C LEU A 76 3.18 -27.83 -1.06
N GLU A 77 4.08 -27.30 -1.88
CA GLU A 77 4.99 -28.10 -2.72
C GLU A 77 6.03 -28.88 -1.88
N GLU A 78 6.58 -28.26 -0.83
CA GLU A 78 7.60 -28.88 0.04
C GLU A 78 7.05 -30.02 0.92
N GLY A 79 5.85 -29.85 1.48
CA GLY A 79 5.35 -30.77 2.51
C GLY A 79 3.83 -30.74 2.71
N GLY A 80 3.09 -30.31 1.68
CA GLY A 80 1.63 -30.27 1.71
C GLY A 80 1.07 -29.35 2.79
N VAL A 81 -0.13 -29.68 3.28
CA VAL A 81 -0.84 -28.86 4.27
C VAL A 81 -0.05 -28.75 5.57
N ALA A 82 0.64 -29.81 5.99
CA ALA A 82 1.45 -29.81 7.20
C ALA A 82 2.52 -28.71 7.22
N ALA A 83 3.25 -28.54 6.12
CA ALA A 83 4.25 -27.49 6.00
C ALA A 83 3.65 -26.08 5.83
N ALA A 84 2.43 -25.98 5.29
CA ALA A 84 1.79 -24.70 5.00
C ALA A 84 1.06 -24.06 6.19
N LEU A 85 0.50 -24.85 7.12
CA LEU A 85 -0.33 -24.37 8.24
C LEU A 85 0.28 -23.26 9.12
N PRO A 86 1.61 -23.23 9.39
CA PRO A 86 2.22 -22.15 10.18
C PRO A 86 2.13 -20.77 9.50
N TYR A 87 1.87 -20.73 8.19
CA TYR A 87 1.92 -19.54 7.36
C TYR A 87 0.52 -19.01 7.01
N CYS A 88 -0.51 -19.28 7.82
CA CYS A 88 -1.87 -18.78 7.56
C CYS A 88 -2.12 -17.32 8.04
N ARG A 89 -1.09 -16.65 8.59
CA ARG A 89 -1.16 -15.32 9.24
C ARG A 89 -0.27 -14.29 8.53
N PRO A 90 -0.65 -13.81 7.33
CA PRO A 90 0.18 -12.86 6.58
C PRO A 90 0.35 -11.51 7.26
N GLU A 91 -0.52 -11.14 8.19
CA GLU A 91 -0.40 -9.94 9.02
C GLU A 91 0.83 -9.97 9.94
N SER A 92 1.36 -11.16 10.27
CA SER A 92 2.55 -11.30 11.13
C SER A 92 3.86 -11.48 10.35
N TYR A 93 3.84 -11.39 9.02
CA TYR A 93 5.06 -11.51 8.23
C TYR A 93 5.93 -10.27 8.38
N ALA A 94 7.25 -10.45 8.41
CA ALA A 94 8.20 -9.34 8.53
C ALA A 94 8.05 -8.29 7.42
N SER A 95 7.70 -8.72 6.21
CA SER A 95 7.42 -7.82 5.08
C SER A 95 6.16 -6.98 5.30
N THR A 96 5.09 -7.60 5.81
CA THR A 96 3.84 -6.91 6.15
C THR A 96 4.04 -5.96 7.33
N ASP A 97 4.74 -6.39 8.39
CA ASP A 97 5.07 -5.58 9.57
C ASP A 97 5.89 -4.34 9.19
N SER A 98 6.95 -4.53 8.39
CA SER A 98 7.80 -3.43 7.91
C SER A 98 6.98 -2.38 7.15
N MET A 99 6.11 -2.82 6.23
CA MET A 99 5.25 -1.92 5.49
C MET A 99 4.19 -1.25 6.39
N ALA A 100 3.63 -1.99 7.34
CA ALA A 100 2.68 -1.45 8.31
C ALA A 100 3.32 -0.35 9.16
N ARG A 101 4.58 -0.53 9.61
CA ARG A 101 5.32 0.50 10.34
C ARG A 101 5.58 1.76 9.51
N ILE A 102 6.00 1.60 8.24
CA ILE A 102 6.20 2.74 7.32
C ILE A 102 4.89 3.52 7.13
N LEU A 103 3.78 2.81 6.95
CA LEU A 103 2.46 3.41 6.73
C LEU A 103 1.77 3.86 8.03
N GLN A 104 2.38 3.62 9.19
CA GLN A 104 1.76 3.78 10.52
C GLN A 104 0.36 3.14 10.57
N ALA A 105 0.30 1.88 10.13
CA ALA A 105 -0.92 1.12 9.94
C ALA A 105 -0.98 -0.08 10.88
N LYS A 106 -2.19 -0.52 11.22
CA LYS A 106 -2.47 -1.75 11.96
C LYS A 106 -3.37 -2.66 11.13
N PRO A 107 -2.80 -3.58 10.32
CA PRO A 107 -3.59 -4.50 9.52
C PRO A 107 -4.07 -5.69 10.36
N ARG A 108 -5.32 -6.11 10.13
CA ARG A 108 -5.90 -7.33 10.72
C ARG A 108 -6.85 -8.00 9.73
N ARG A 109 -6.88 -9.33 9.75
CA ARG A 109 -7.89 -10.11 9.03
C ARG A 109 -9.01 -10.49 9.99
N VAL A 110 -10.25 -10.35 9.55
CA VAL A 110 -11.42 -10.76 10.32
C VAL A 110 -12.42 -11.52 9.44
N SER A 111 -13.18 -12.42 10.05
CA SER A 111 -14.16 -13.28 9.37
C SER A 111 -15.27 -13.69 10.33
N SER A 112 -16.46 -13.94 9.79
CA SER A 112 -17.56 -14.59 10.52
C SER A 112 -17.36 -16.09 10.71
N ARG A 113 -16.49 -16.71 9.91
CA ARG A 113 -16.16 -18.15 9.94
C ARG A 113 -14.63 -18.35 9.87
N PRO A 114 -13.88 -17.92 10.90
CA PRO A 114 -12.42 -17.88 10.85
C PRO A 114 -11.78 -19.24 11.18
N ARG A 115 -10.53 -19.41 10.78
CA ARG A 115 -9.67 -20.51 11.23
C ARG A 115 -9.11 -20.29 12.63
N ASN A 116 -8.55 -19.10 12.83
CA ASN A 116 -8.10 -18.65 14.14
C ASN A 116 -9.24 -17.88 14.82
N ARG A 117 -9.62 -18.27 16.04
CA ARG A 117 -10.67 -17.61 16.83
C ARG A 117 -10.38 -16.12 17.06
N GLU A 118 -9.11 -15.71 17.09
CA GLU A 118 -8.70 -14.30 17.18
C GLU A 118 -9.19 -13.46 16.00
N HIS A 119 -9.56 -14.07 14.87
CA HIS A 119 -10.07 -13.37 13.69
C HIS A 119 -11.61 -13.34 13.64
N LEU A 120 -12.31 -13.82 14.67
CA LEU A 120 -13.76 -13.79 14.70
C LEU A 120 -14.27 -12.36 14.81
N ALA A 121 -15.12 -11.95 13.86
CA ALA A 121 -15.87 -10.71 13.93
C ALA A 121 -17.24 -10.87 13.27
N SER A 122 -18.24 -10.15 13.79
CA SER A 122 -19.50 -9.96 13.09
C SER A 122 -19.29 -8.95 11.95
N LEU A 123 -19.59 -9.37 10.72
CA LEU A 123 -19.40 -8.56 9.52
C LEU A 123 -20.77 -8.29 8.89
N PRO A 124 -21.24 -7.02 8.85
CA PRO A 124 -22.44 -6.64 8.12
C PRO A 124 -22.36 -7.08 6.64
N ALA A 125 -23.49 -7.41 6.02
CA ALA A 125 -23.54 -7.86 4.63
C ALA A 125 -22.90 -6.87 3.63
N ALA A 126 -22.98 -5.56 3.92
CA ALA A 126 -22.33 -4.52 3.13
C ALA A 126 -20.79 -4.63 3.11
N GLN A 127 -20.19 -5.19 4.17
CA GLN A 127 -18.75 -5.39 4.29
C GLN A 127 -18.25 -6.64 3.55
N LEU A 128 -19.16 -7.55 3.21
CA LEU A 128 -18.87 -8.85 2.58
C LEU A 128 -19.21 -8.88 1.08
N GLN A 129 -19.57 -7.76 0.47
CA GLN A 129 -19.85 -7.70 -0.97
C GLN A 129 -18.59 -8.04 -1.77
N SER A 130 -18.68 -8.95 -2.73
CA SER A 130 -17.54 -9.50 -3.50
C SER A 130 -17.03 -8.57 -4.60
N ASP A 131 -17.39 -7.29 -4.59
CA ASP A 131 -16.93 -6.30 -5.55
C ASP A 131 -15.84 -5.41 -4.91
N THR A 132 -14.98 -4.86 -5.76
CA THR A 132 -13.88 -3.91 -5.60
C THR A 132 -14.08 -2.70 -4.66
N THR A 133 -15.23 -2.60 -3.99
CA THR A 133 -15.56 -1.57 -3.01
C THR A 133 -14.63 -1.68 -1.81
N ARG A 134 -13.65 -0.77 -1.76
CA ARG A 134 -12.92 -0.51 -0.51
C ARG A 134 -13.73 0.50 0.26
N LEU A 135 -14.05 0.17 1.50
CA LEU A 135 -14.61 1.15 2.42
C LEU A 135 -13.44 1.92 3.03
N VAL A 136 -13.46 3.23 2.87
CA VAL A 136 -12.54 4.12 3.59
C VAL A 136 -13.38 5.11 4.38
N VAL A 137 -13.18 5.10 5.69
CA VAL A 137 -13.86 6.01 6.63
C VAL A 137 -12.80 6.77 7.40
N ARG A 138 -13.11 8.01 7.76
CA ARG A 138 -12.29 8.85 8.62
C ARG A 138 -13.06 9.08 9.92
N PRO A 139 -12.94 8.18 10.92
CA PRO A 139 -13.66 8.32 12.18
C PRO A 139 -13.22 9.54 13.00
N SER A 140 -12.00 10.03 12.80
CA SER A 140 -11.49 11.24 13.46
C SER A 140 -10.49 12.00 12.59
N ALA A 141 -10.05 13.18 13.03
CA ALA A 141 -9.03 13.93 12.31
C ALA A 141 -7.73 13.12 12.08
N GLU A 142 -7.36 12.27 13.03
CA GLU A 142 -6.07 11.58 13.07
C GLU A 142 -6.10 10.12 12.60
N VAL A 143 -7.30 9.54 12.43
CA VAL A 143 -7.45 8.12 12.14
C VAL A 143 -8.28 7.89 10.87
N PHE A 144 -7.82 6.96 10.05
CA PHE A 144 -8.52 6.41 8.90
C PHE A 144 -8.71 4.91 9.08
N THR A 145 -9.84 4.38 8.64
CA THR A 145 -10.09 2.94 8.57
C THR A 145 -10.30 2.55 7.12
N TYR A 146 -9.54 1.57 6.67
CA TYR A 146 -9.67 0.94 5.36
C TYR A 146 -10.19 -0.48 5.54
N GLN A 147 -11.09 -0.90 4.64
CA GLN A 147 -11.55 -2.28 4.59
C GLN A 147 -11.58 -2.80 3.16
N ARG A 148 -11.18 -4.07 2.99
CA ARG A 148 -11.24 -4.78 1.72
C ARG A 148 -11.64 -6.25 1.91
N PRO A 149 -12.57 -6.80 1.12
CA PRO A 149 -12.89 -8.22 1.11
C PRO A 149 -11.67 -9.12 0.81
N ILE A 150 -11.63 -10.26 1.47
CA ILE A 150 -10.72 -11.38 1.18
C ILE A 150 -11.53 -12.37 0.37
N VAL A 151 -11.28 -12.40 -0.94
CA VAL A 151 -11.94 -13.31 -1.88
C VAL A 151 -11.04 -14.53 -2.07
N LEU A 152 -11.62 -15.72 -2.03
CA LEU A 152 -10.94 -16.97 -2.35
C LEU A 152 -10.85 -17.11 -3.88
N ASP A 153 -9.85 -16.50 -4.51
CA ASP A 153 -9.70 -16.45 -5.97
C ASP A 153 -8.69 -17.48 -6.53
N ASP A 154 -7.92 -18.13 -5.66
CA ASP A 154 -6.88 -19.10 -6.01
C ASP A 154 -7.23 -20.51 -5.53
N ALA A 155 -7.13 -21.49 -6.43
CA ALA A 155 -7.44 -22.89 -6.14
C ALA A 155 -6.54 -23.49 -5.04
N LEU A 156 -5.33 -22.96 -4.83
CA LEU A 156 -4.47 -23.41 -3.73
C LEU A 156 -5.14 -23.24 -2.37
N CYS A 157 -6.02 -22.23 -2.22
CA CYS A 157 -6.70 -21.97 -0.97
C CYS A 157 -7.71 -23.07 -0.61
N LEU A 158 -8.28 -23.77 -1.61
CA LEU A 158 -9.23 -24.86 -1.39
C LEU A 158 -8.61 -26.07 -0.71
N ARG A 159 -7.29 -26.28 -0.83
CA ARG A 159 -6.52 -27.31 -0.12
C ARG A 159 -6.72 -27.28 1.40
N CYS A 160 -7.10 -26.12 1.92
CA CYS A 160 -7.29 -25.87 3.34
C CYS A 160 -8.69 -25.33 3.65
N HIS A 161 -9.35 -24.65 2.71
CA HIS A 161 -10.60 -23.96 2.93
C HIS A 161 -11.79 -24.52 2.13
N GLY A 162 -11.56 -25.51 1.26
CA GLY A 162 -12.61 -26.14 0.45
C GLY A 162 -13.44 -27.17 1.21
N SER A 163 -14.14 -28.02 0.48
CA SER A 163 -15.00 -29.07 1.04
C SER A 163 -14.19 -30.20 1.70
N VAL A 164 -14.56 -30.57 2.92
CA VAL A 164 -13.95 -31.71 3.63
C VAL A 164 -14.40 -33.01 2.96
N GLY A 165 -13.44 -33.90 2.68
CA GLY A 165 -13.68 -35.13 1.91
C GLY A 165 -13.68 -34.94 0.38
N GLY A 166 -13.57 -33.70 -0.09
CA GLY A 166 -13.35 -33.36 -1.50
C GLY A 166 -12.02 -32.63 -1.67
N ASP A 167 -12.05 -31.32 -1.55
CA ASP A 167 -10.87 -30.45 -1.70
C ASP A 167 -9.83 -30.66 -0.57
N ILE A 168 -10.32 -30.97 0.64
CA ILE A 168 -9.51 -31.23 1.82
C ILE A 168 -9.57 -32.73 2.11
N THR A 169 -8.41 -33.39 2.10
CA THR A 169 -8.31 -34.82 2.42
C THR A 169 -8.65 -35.08 3.90
N ALA A 170 -9.04 -36.31 4.24
CA ALA A 170 -9.32 -36.66 5.64
C ALA A 170 -8.08 -36.49 6.54
N ALA A 171 -6.89 -36.79 6.02
CA ALA A 171 -5.62 -36.59 6.74
C ALA A 171 -5.32 -35.11 6.98
N ASP A 172 -5.53 -34.26 5.98
CA ASP A 172 -5.34 -32.82 6.09
C ASP A 172 -6.37 -32.17 7.03
N ASP A 173 -7.64 -32.59 6.98
CA ASP A 173 -8.69 -32.11 7.89
C ASP A 173 -8.37 -32.48 9.34
N ALA A 174 -7.93 -33.72 9.60
CA ALA A 174 -7.50 -34.15 10.93
C ALA A 174 -6.32 -33.30 11.44
N LEU A 175 -5.36 -33.00 10.56
CA LEU A 175 -4.22 -32.15 10.91
C LEU A 175 -4.63 -30.70 11.18
N ILE A 176 -5.51 -30.13 10.36
CA ILE A 176 -6.08 -28.80 10.56
C ILE A 176 -6.78 -28.73 11.91
N LYS A 177 -7.67 -29.68 12.22
CA LYS A 177 -8.40 -29.75 13.49
C LYS A 177 -7.48 -29.91 14.70
N LYS A 178 -6.38 -30.64 14.57
CA LYS A 178 -5.36 -30.75 15.63
C LYS A 178 -4.72 -29.39 15.95
N ASN A 179 -4.38 -28.61 14.93
CA ASN A 179 -3.75 -27.29 15.10
C ASN A 179 -4.77 -26.18 15.42
N TYR A 180 -6.00 -26.32 14.93
CA TYR A 180 -7.09 -25.37 15.05
C TYR A 180 -8.37 -26.09 15.50
N PRO A 181 -8.51 -26.46 16.79
CA PRO A 181 -9.67 -27.23 17.28
C PRO A 181 -11.03 -26.54 17.14
N ARG A 182 -11.02 -25.23 16.87
CA ARG A 182 -12.22 -24.39 16.68
C ARG A 182 -12.29 -23.80 15.27
N ASP A 183 -11.65 -24.46 14.30
CA ASP A 183 -11.68 -24.04 12.89
C ASP A 183 -13.12 -24.02 12.36
N GLN A 184 -13.49 -22.93 11.69
CA GLN A 184 -14.78 -22.78 11.00
C GLN A 184 -14.59 -22.50 9.50
N ALA A 185 -13.33 -22.42 9.04
CA ALA A 185 -12.98 -21.90 7.73
C ALA A 185 -12.88 -23.00 6.66
N THR A 186 -13.88 -23.87 6.56
CA THR A 186 -13.97 -24.91 5.53
C THR A 186 -15.27 -24.80 4.72
N GLY A 187 -15.36 -25.50 3.60
CA GLY A 187 -16.53 -25.51 2.73
C GLY A 187 -16.69 -24.27 1.84
N TYR A 188 -15.62 -23.49 1.65
CA TYR A 188 -15.60 -22.38 0.71
C TYR A 188 -15.46 -22.86 -0.74
N ARG A 189 -15.87 -22.01 -1.67
CA ARG A 189 -15.70 -22.19 -3.12
C ARG A 189 -14.93 -21.01 -3.71
N LEU A 190 -14.37 -21.21 -4.91
CA LEU A 190 -13.76 -20.11 -5.66
C LEU A 190 -14.74 -18.95 -5.84
N GLY A 191 -14.23 -17.73 -5.72
CA GLY A 191 -14.99 -16.48 -5.78
C GLY A 191 -15.73 -16.12 -4.50
N GLN A 192 -15.78 -16.98 -3.48
CA GLN A 192 -16.45 -16.65 -2.22
C GLN A 192 -15.61 -15.72 -1.34
N VAL A 193 -16.30 -14.83 -0.63
CA VAL A 193 -15.69 -13.95 0.38
C VAL A 193 -15.49 -14.74 1.67
N MET A 194 -14.24 -14.86 2.10
CA MET A 194 -13.86 -15.54 3.34
C MET A 194 -13.87 -14.62 4.56
N GLY A 195 -13.90 -13.31 4.35
CA GLY A 195 -13.77 -12.29 5.39
C GLY A 195 -13.28 -10.98 4.80
N VAL A 196 -12.70 -10.13 5.64
CA VAL A 196 -12.18 -8.82 5.24
C VAL A 196 -10.83 -8.53 5.88
N TRP A 197 -9.99 -7.79 5.17
CA TRP A 197 -8.94 -6.99 5.77
C TRP A 197 -9.56 -5.74 6.40
N GLN A 198 -9.19 -5.45 7.64
CA GLN A 198 -9.40 -4.16 8.30
C GLN A 198 -8.04 -3.54 8.59
N VAL A 199 -7.87 -2.27 8.27
CA VAL A 199 -6.62 -1.55 8.48
C VAL A 199 -6.93 -0.20 9.11
N GLU A 200 -6.42 0.02 10.31
CA GLU A 200 -6.34 1.35 10.92
C GLU A 200 -5.08 2.05 10.42
N LEU A 201 -5.19 3.31 10.03
CA LEU A 201 -4.11 4.12 9.47
C LEU A 201 -4.06 5.46 10.20
N ALA A 202 -2.87 5.85 10.68
CA ALA A 202 -2.66 7.16 11.27
C ALA A 202 -2.45 8.23 10.19
N ARG A 203 -2.97 9.44 10.43
CA ARG A 203 -2.87 10.58 9.50
C ARG A 203 -1.42 10.86 9.04
N PRO A 204 -0.38 10.85 9.90
CA PRO A 204 0.99 11.10 9.45
C PRO A 204 1.46 10.10 8.39
N GLY A 205 1.21 8.79 8.60
CA GLY A 205 1.55 7.75 7.64
C GLY A 205 0.81 7.89 6.31
N VAL A 206 -0.47 8.25 6.35
CA VAL A 206 -1.27 8.51 5.14
C VAL A 206 -0.76 9.74 4.38
N ALA A 207 -0.48 10.83 5.09
CA ALA A 207 0.02 12.06 4.49
C ALA A 207 1.41 11.87 3.86
N GLU A 208 2.34 11.22 4.57
CA GLU A 208 3.67 10.90 4.06
C GLU A 208 3.58 9.99 2.83
N PHE A 209 2.72 8.98 2.87
CA PHE A 209 2.53 8.11 1.71
C PHE A 209 1.99 8.89 0.49
N TYR A 210 1.09 9.85 0.70
CA TYR A 210 0.59 10.71 -0.37
C TYR A 210 1.68 11.61 -0.97
N THR A 211 2.51 12.25 -0.14
CA THR A 211 3.60 13.11 -0.62
C THR A 211 4.63 12.31 -1.40
N MET A 212 4.96 11.09 -0.94
CA MET A 212 5.83 10.16 -1.66
C MET A 212 5.26 9.75 -3.01
N LYS A 213 3.96 9.39 -3.07
CA LYS A 213 3.29 8.95 -4.32
C LYS A 213 3.13 10.06 -5.34
N THR A 214 3.02 11.31 -4.90
CA THR A 214 2.84 12.48 -5.77
C THR A 214 4.14 13.25 -6.02
N ARG A 215 5.29 12.70 -5.59
CA ARG A 215 6.61 13.28 -5.86
C ARG A 215 6.89 13.26 -7.36
N LYS A 216 7.39 14.38 -7.91
CA LYS A 216 7.89 14.42 -9.29
C LYS A 216 9.17 13.60 -9.36
N VAL A 217 9.15 12.54 -10.16
CA VAL A 217 10.32 11.70 -10.45
C VAL A 217 10.71 11.87 -11.91
N MET A 218 11.95 12.27 -12.17
CA MET A 218 12.46 12.38 -13.53
C MET A 218 12.75 10.97 -14.07
N LYS A 219 12.02 10.54 -15.11
CA LYS A 219 12.34 9.28 -15.79
C LYS A 219 13.65 9.48 -16.58
N PRO A 220 14.64 8.59 -16.45
CA PRO A 220 15.82 8.63 -17.29
C PRO A 220 15.37 8.49 -18.75
N ARG A 221 15.74 9.46 -19.60
CA ARG A 221 15.52 9.34 -21.03
C ARG A 221 16.62 8.42 -21.59
N PRO A 222 16.28 7.44 -22.45
CA PRO A 222 17.31 6.73 -23.19
C PRO A 222 18.15 7.75 -23.95
N LYS A 223 19.46 7.54 -24.00
CA LYS A 223 20.34 8.38 -24.80
C LYS A 223 19.91 8.22 -26.25
N LEU A 224 19.49 9.32 -26.86
CA LEU A 224 19.47 9.40 -28.31
C LEU A 224 20.95 9.49 -28.67
N PHE A 225 21.46 8.46 -29.35
CA PHE A 225 22.86 8.22 -29.69
C PHE A 225 23.71 7.56 -28.58
#